data_AF-A0A7Z1D0Y4-F1
#
_entry.id   AF-A0A7Z1D0Y4-F1
#
_cell.length_a   1.000
_cell.length_b   1.000
_cell.length_c   1.000
_cell.angle_alpha   90.00
_cell.angle_beta   90.00
_cell.angle_gamma   90.00
#
_symmetry.space_group_name_H-M   'P 1'
#
loop_
_entity.id
_entity.type
_entity.pdbx_description
1 polymer ?
#
loop_
_entity_poly.entity_id
_entity_poly.type
_entity_poly.pdbx_seq_one_letter_code
_entity_poly.pdbx_strand_id
1 'polypeptide(L)'
;MTNMISYQGLVRTFPNTAKRYAATIRLRLNTLDKSAWTLIAEGSERERQQLLFVALMLHSPVVKDFLAEVVNDLRRQFKEKLPGNSWNEFVNSQVRLHPVLASYSDSSIAKMGNNLVKALAEAGYVDTPRRRNLQAVYLLPETQAVLQRLGQQDLISILEGKLNRPGNPGD
;
A
#
# COMPACT_ATOMS: atom_id res chain seq x y z
N MET A 1 -5.44 -30.59 0.51
CA MET A 1 -6.03 -30.22 -0.80
C MET A 1 -7.13 -29.16 -0.61
N THR A 2 -6.78 -27.95 -0.16
CA THR A 2 -7.82 -26.96 0.26
C THR A 2 -7.66 -25.55 -0.32
N ASN A 3 -6.65 -25.29 -1.17
CA ASN A 3 -6.45 -23.94 -1.77
C ASN A 3 -6.64 -23.85 -3.29
N MET A 4 -7.12 -24.91 -3.95
CA MET A 4 -7.33 -24.90 -5.42
C MET A 4 -8.73 -24.41 -5.85
N ILE A 5 -9.67 -24.26 -4.91
CA ILE A 5 -11.07 -23.91 -5.19
C ILE A 5 -11.26 -22.40 -5.39
N SER A 6 -10.47 -21.56 -4.71
CA SER A 6 -10.64 -20.09 -4.77
C SER A 6 -10.25 -19.48 -6.12
N TYR A 7 -9.23 -20.03 -6.81
CA TYR A 7 -8.79 -19.52 -8.12
C TYR A 7 -9.79 -19.82 -9.24
N GLN A 8 -10.50 -20.95 -9.18
CA GLN A 8 -11.45 -21.35 -10.22
C GLN A 8 -12.74 -20.51 -10.18
N GLY A 9 -13.17 -20.03 -9.01
CA GLY A 9 -14.38 -19.23 -8.87
C GLY A 9 -14.31 -17.86 -9.56
N LEU A 10 -13.14 -17.22 -9.59
CA LEU A 10 -12.97 -15.86 -10.14
C LEU A 10 -12.84 -15.85 -11.67
N VAL A 11 -12.18 -16.87 -12.23
CA VAL A 11 -11.98 -17.02 -13.69
C VAL A 11 -13.29 -17.36 -14.40
N ARG A 12 -14.20 -18.11 -13.75
CA ARG A 12 -15.41 -18.66 -14.37
C ARG A 12 -16.48 -17.61 -14.70
N THR A 13 -16.49 -16.45 -14.02
CA THR A 13 -17.61 -15.50 -14.11
C THR A 13 -17.28 -14.21 -14.86
N PHE A 14 -16.01 -13.76 -14.90
CA PHE A 14 -15.62 -12.51 -15.60
C PHE A 14 -14.18 -12.58 -16.14
N PRO A 15 -13.94 -13.26 -17.28
CA PRO A 15 -12.59 -13.55 -17.77
C PRO A 15 -11.76 -12.29 -18.08
N ASN A 16 -12.39 -11.22 -18.57
CA ASN A 16 -11.69 -9.95 -18.86
C ASN A 16 -11.30 -9.20 -17.58
N THR A 17 -12.15 -9.23 -16.56
CA THR A 17 -11.85 -8.63 -15.25
C THR A 17 -10.74 -9.41 -14.54
N ALA A 18 -10.80 -10.75 -14.58
CA ALA A 18 -9.76 -11.62 -14.05
C ALA A 18 -8.41 -11.39 -14.74
N LYS A 19 -8.40 -11.28 -16.08
CA LYS A 19 -7.19 -10.94 -16.86
C LYS A 19 -6.60 -9.59 -16.45
N ARG A 20 -7.45 -8.55 -16.31
CA ARG A 20 -7.00 -7.21 -15.88
C ARG A 20 -6.42 -7.25 -14.47
N TYR A 21 -7.07 -7.93 -13.53
CA TYR A 21 -6.54 -8.07 -12.17
C TYR A 21 -5.23 -8.84 -12.13
N ALA A 22 -5.12 -9.96 -12.85
CA ALA A 22 -3.88 -10.71 -12.96
C ALA A 22 -2.74 -9.86 -13.56
N ALA A 23 -3.04 -9.05 -14.58
CA ALA A 23 -2.07 -8.13 -15.16
C ALA A 23 -1.59 -7.07 -14.13
N THR A 24 -2.51 -6.43 -13.41
CA THR A 24 -2.15 -5.46 -12.35
C THR A 24 -1.33 -6.11 -11.23
N ILE A 25 -1.71 -7.31 -10.78
CA ILE A 25 -0.97 -8.04 -9.74
C ILE A 25 0.46 -8.34 -10.23
N ARG A 26 0.62 -8.84 -11.45
CA ARG A 26 1.94 -9.09 -12.05
C ARG A 26 2.80 -7.83 -12.11
N LEU A 27 2.23 -6.70 -12.56
CA LEU A 27 2.95 -5.43 -12.62
C LEU A 27 3.48 -4.99 -11.25
N ARG A 28 2.68 -5.17 -10.19
CA ARG A 28 3.09 -4.87 -8.81
C ARG A 28 4.18 -5.84 -8.33
N LEU A 29 3.97 -7.15 -8.49
CA LEU A 29 4.95 -8.15 -8.04
C LEU A 29 6.29 -8.02 -8.77
N ASN A 30 6.29 -7.56 -10.02
CA ASN A 30 7.52 -7.29 -10.77
C ASN A 30 8.36 -6.12 -10.21
N THR A 31 7.84 -5.33 -9.26
CA THR A 31 8.64 -4.34 -8.50
C THR A 31 9.47 -4.97 -7.38
N LEU A 32 9.26 -6.25 -7.10
CA LEU A 32 9.92 -7.00 -6.02
C LEU A 32 10.90 -8.03 -6.59
N ASP A 33 11.85 -8.45 -5.74
CA ASP A 33 12.80 -9.53 -6.07
C ASP A 33 12.20 -10.93 -5.82
N LYS A 34 12.90 -11.97 -6.28
CA LYS A 34 12.46 -13.37 -6.10
C LYS A 34 12.31 -13.77 -4.63
N SER A 35 13.12 -13.22 -3.74
CA SER A 35 13.07 -13.55 -2.32
C SER A 35 11.78 -13.01 -1.67
N ALA A 36 11.35 -11.81 -2.07
CA ALA A 36 10.08 -11.25 -1.66
C ALA A 36 8.90 -12.08 -2.19
N TRP A 37 9.01 -12.65 -3.40
CA TRP A 37 7.98 -13.56 -3.91
C TRP A 37 7.86 -14.84 -3.07
N THR A 38 8.97 -15.40 -2.62
CA THR A 38 8.97 -16.54 -1.69
C THR A 38 8.28 -16.18 -0.38
N LEU A 39 8.63 -15.03 0.22
CA LEU A 39 7.96 -14.55 1.44
C LEU A 39 6.46 -14.32 1.24
N ILE A 40 6.05 -13.78 0.08
CA ILE A 40 4.64 -13.61 -0.26
C ILE A 40 3.95 -14.97 -0.42
N ALA A 41 4.60 -15.98 -0.97
CA ALA A 41 3.98 -17.29 -1.21
C ALA A 41 3.89 -18.13 0.07
N GLU A 42 4.99 -18.20 0.81
CA GLU A 42 5.26 -19.21 1.85
C GLU A 42 5.38 -18.61 3.26
N GLY A 43 5.59 -17.30 3.37
CA GLY A 43 5.69 -16.60 4.64
C GLY A 43 4.37 -16.43 5.37
N SER A 44 4.47 -15.86 6.56
CA SER A 44 3.35 -15.48 7.40
C SER A 44 2.42 -14.48 6.71
N GLU A 45 1.18 -14.42 7.19
CA GLU A 45 0.19 -13.47 6.69
C GLU A 45 0.69 -12.02 6.81
N ARG A 46 1.42 -11.70 7.88
CA ARG A 46 1.95 -10.35 8.11
C ARG A 46 3.06 -9.99 7.13
N GLU A 47 3.98 -10.91 6.83
CA GLU A 47 5.01 -10.70 5.79
C GLU A 47 4.34 -10.47 4.43
N ARG A 48 3.38 -11.32 4.09
CA ARG A 48 2.61 -11.23 2.83
C ARG A 48 1.89 -9.89 2.70
N GLN A 49 1.15 -9.46 3.72
CA GLN A 49 0.42 -8.19 3.70
C GLN A 49 1.36 -6.98 3.60
N GLN A 50 2.47 -6.98 4.34
CA GLN A 50 3.46 -5.90 4.26
C GLN A 50 4.10 -5.82 2.88
N LEU A 51 4.53 -6.96 2.30
CA LEU A 51 5.18 -6.98 0.99
C LEU A 51 4.22 -6.66 -0.16
N LEU A 52 2.96 -7.08 -0.09
CA LEU A 52 1.94 -6.69 -1.07
C LEU A 52 1.65 -5.19 -1.01
N PHE A 53 1.68 -4.58 0.17
CA PHE A 53 1.54 -3.14 0.33
C PHE A 53 2.76 -2.38 -0.17
N VAL A 54 3.98 -2.90 0.07
CA VAL A 54 5.22 -2.37 -0.53
C VAL A 54 5.13 -2.40 -2.06
N ALA A 55 4.74 -3.52 -2.65
CA ALA A 55 4.56 -3.64 -4.11
C ALA A 55 3.53 -2.66 -4.66
N LEU A 56 2.45 -2.39 -3.91
CA LEU A 56 1.47 -1.36 -4.24
C LEU A 56 2.11 0.04 -4.24
N MET A 57 2.86 0.39 -3.20
CA MET A 57 3.53 1.69 -3.10
C MET A 57 4.56 1.91 -4.21
N LEU A 58 5.41 0.91 -4.49
CA LEU A 58 6.44 0.99 -5.53
C LEU A 58 5.82 1.17 -6.93
N HIS A 59 4.72 0.48 -7.20
CA HIS A 59 4.00 0.61 -8.47
C HIS A 59 3.12 1.88 -8.55
N SER A 60 2.77 2.50 -7.42
CA SER A 60 1.81 3.61 -7.38
C SER A 60 2.26 4.70 -6.40
N PRO A 61 3.10 5.65 -6.86
CA PRO A 61 3.68 6.71 -6.02
C PRO A 61 2.66 7.52 -5.21
N VAL A 62 1.46 7.76 -5.77
CA VAL A 62 0.35 8.43 -5.05
C VAL A 62 -0.02 7.75 -3.72
N VAL A 63 0.18 6.42 -3.60
CA VAL A 63 -0.05 5.68 -2.36
C VAL A 63 1.04 5.96 -1.34
N LYS A 64 2.31 6.06 -1.78
CA LYS A 64 3.44 6.46 -0.93
C LYS A 64 3.18 7.86 -0.36
N ASP A 65 2.79 8.79 -1.21
CA ASP A 65 2.56 10.18 -0.84
C ASP A 65 1.36 10.31 0.11
N PHE A 66 0.25 9.61 -0.15
CA PHE A 66 -0.90 9.60 0.76
C PHE A 66 -0.52 9.05 2.15
N LEU A 67 0.30 8.00 2.20
CA LEU A 67 0.75 7.45 3.47
C LEU A 67 1.65 8.44 4.23
N ALA A 68 2.60 9.07 3.54
CA ALA A 68 3.55 10.01 4.13
C ALA A 68 2.92 11.33 4.59
N GLU A 69 2.06 11.91 3.76
CA GLU A 69 1.51 13.26 3.96
C GLU A 69 0.21 13.26 4.76
N VAL A 70 -0.60 12.20 4.67
CA VAL A 70 -1.92 12.16 5.31
C VAL A 70 -1.91 11.22 6.50
N VAL A 71 -1.67 9.93 6.26
CA VAL A 71 -1.80 8.91 7.33
C VAL A 71 -0.78 9.15 8.44
N ASN A 72 0.48 9.36 8.09
CA ASN A 72 1.54 9.61 9.07
C ASN A 72 1.37 10.96 9.75
N ASP A 73 0.84 11.97 9.06
CA ASP A 73 0.57 13.27 9.68
C ASP A 73 -0.53 13.19 10.74
N LEU A 74 -1.63 12.51 10.43
CA LEU A 74 -2.70 12.26 11.39
C LEU A 74 -2.20 11.47 12.61
N ARG A 75 -1.34 10.47 12.40
CA ARG A 75 -0.71 9.73 13.51
C ARG A 75 0.19 10.62 14.36
N ARG A 76 1.01 11.48 13.75
CA ARG A 76 1.86 12.47 14.47
C ARG A 76 1.02 13.43 15.30
N GLN A 77 -0.15 13.81 14.79
CA GLN A 77 -1.13 14.64 15.50
C GLN A 77 -1.98 13.85 16.51
N PHE A 78 -1.67 12.56 16.76
CA PHE A 78 -2.43 11.67 17.65
C PHE A 78 -3.93 11.61 17.33
N LYS A 79 -4.30 11.75 16.06
CA LYS A 79 -5.69 11.56 15.62
C LYS A 79 -6.06 10.09 15.73
N GLU A 80 -7.27 9.82 16.21
CA GLU A 80 -7.77 8.45 16.36
C GLU A 80 -8.10 7.81 15.01
N LYS A 81 -8.58 8.60 14.03
CA LYS A 81 -9.19 8.08 12.80
C LYS A 81 -8.66 8.78 11.56
N LEU A 82 -8.65 8.05 10.45
CA LEU A 82 -8.53 8.61 9.11
C LEU A 82 -9.91 9.11 8.64
N PRO A 83 -10.09 10.44 8.44
CA PRO A 83 -11.37 10.99 7.98
C PRO A 83 -11.87 10.39 6.65
N GLY A 84 -13.18 10.44 6.46
CA GLY A 84 -13.87 9.88 5.29
C GLY A 84 -13.40 10.50 3.97
N ASN A 85 -13.16 11.80 3.98
CA ASN A 85 -12.88 12.66 2.84
C ASN A 85 -11.38 12.87 2.56
N SER A 86 -10.48 12.36 3.40
CA SER A 86 -9.04 12.63 3.30
C SER A 86 -8.43 12.28 1.94
N TRP A 87 -8.93 11.22 1.28
CA TRP A 87 -8.47 10.88 -0.07
C TRP A 87 -8.83 11.95 -1.09
N ASN A 88 -10.04 12.50 -1.04
CA ASN A 88 -10.48 13.51 -2.00
C ASN A 88 -9.74 14.85 -1.75
N GLU A 89 -9.55 15.22 -0.49
CA GLU A 89 -8.77 16.41 -0.13
C GLU A 89 -7.32 16.29 -0.60
N PHE A 90 -6.70 15.13 -0.41
CA PHE A 90 -5.35 14.84 -0.89
C PHE A 90 -5.25 14.87 -2.42
N VAL A 91 -6.17 14.22 -3.15
CA VAL A 91 -6.14 14.24 -4.62
C VAL A 91 -6.24 15.68 -5.14
N ASN A 92 -7.10 16.52 -4.54
CA ASN A 92 -7.25 17.92 -4.92
C ASN A 92 -5.98 18.74 -4.69
N SER A 93 -5.19 18.45 -3.64
CA SER A 93 -3.90 19.11 -3.40
C SER A 93 -2.78 18.59 -4.31
N GLN A 94 -2.91 17.35 -4.81
CA GLN A 94 -1.87 16.61 -5.51
C GLN A 94 -1.97 16.64 -7.04
N VAL A 95 -3.02 17.22 -7.63
CA VAL A 95 -3.19 17.32 -9.09
C VAL A 95 -1.96 17.90 -9.80
N ARG A 96 -1.25 18.85 -9.17
CA ARG A 96 -0.03 19.45 -9.74
C ARG A 96 1.16 18.49 -9.77
N LEU A 97 1.32 17.65 -8.75
CA LEU A 97 2.43 16.71 -8.62
C LEU A 97 2.16 15.40 -9.38
N HIS A 98 0.89 15.03 -9.50
CA HIS A 98 0.43 13.85 -10.23
C HIS A 98 -0.63 14.22 -11.28
N PRO A 99 -0.24 14.81 -12.43
CA PRO A 99 -1.19 15.27 -13.44
C PRO A 99 -2.14 14.19 -13.96
N VAL A 100 -1.70 12.92 -13.91
CA VAL A 100 -2.53 11.76 -14.27
C VAL A 100 -3.83 11.69 -13.45
N LEU A 101 -3.86 12.21 -12.22
CA LEU A 101 -5.06 12.23 -11.39
C LEU A 101 -6.19 13.05 -12.01
N ALA A 102 -5.88 14.14 -12.72
CA ALA A 102 -6.88 14.96 -13.41
C ALA A 102 -7.51 14.26 -14.62
N SER A 103 -6.90 13.18 -15.13
CA SER A 103 -7.45 12.42 -16.26
C SER A 103 -8.56 11.45 -15.86
N TYR A 104 -8.73 11.18 -14.56
CA TYR A 104 -9.72 10.24 -14.04
C TYR A 104 -11.04 10.92 -13.72
N SER A 105 -12.15 10.19 -13.94
CA SER A 105 -13.47 10.62 -13.46
C SER A 105 -13.55 10.62 -11.93
N ASP A 106 -14.46 11.41 -11.37
CA ASP A 106 -14.75 11.43 -9.93
C ASP A 106 -15.06 10.03 -9.38
N SER A 107 -15.81 9.22 -10.16
CA SER A 107 -16.12 7.83 -9.80
C SER A 107 -14.88 6.93 -9.75
N SER A 108 -13.89 7.19 -10.60
CA SER A 108 -12.61 6.48 -10.61
C SER A 108 -11.76 6.90 -9.41
N ILE A 109 -11.69 8.20 -9.12
CA ILE A 109 -11.01 8.74 -7.92
C ILE A 109 -11.63 8.15 -6.65
N ALA A 110 -12.96 8.17 -6.52
CA ALA A 110 -13.64 7.59 -5.37
C ALA A 110 -13.35 6.08 -5.22
N LYS A 111 -13.31 5.34 -6.33
CA LYS A 111 -12.95 3.91 -6.33
C LYS A 111 -11.50 3.67 -5.91
N MET A 112 -10.57 4.53 -6.33
CA MET A 112 -9.18 4.47 -5.89
C MET A 112 -9.07 4.65 -4.38
N GLY A 113 -9.74 5.66 -3.81
CA GLY A 113 -9.76 5.88 -2.36
C GLY A 113 -10.34 4.70 -1.58
N ASN A 114 -11.44 4.12 -2.07
CA ASN A 114 -12.04 2.93 -1.46
C ASN A 114 -11.09 1.72 -1.47
N ASN A 115 -10.37 1.51 -2.57
CA ASN A 115 -9.39 0.43 -2.68
C ASN A 115 -8.16 0.70 -1.79
N LEU A 116 -7.72 1.95 -1.70
CA LEU A 116 -6.61 2.35 -0.83
C LEU A 116 -6.93 2.11 0.64
N VAL A 117 -8.12 2.48 1.10
CA VAL A 117 -8.53 2.25 2.50
C VAL A 117 -8.61 0.75 2.82
N LYS A 118 -9.01 -0.10 1.86
CA LYS A 118 -8.95 -1.56 2.03
C LYS A 118 -7.52 -2.06 2.17
N ALA A 119 -6.62 -1.61 1.29
CA ALA A 119 -5.20 -1.97 1.36
C ALA A 119 -4.54 -1.48 2.67
N LEU A 120 -4.91 -0.29 3.16
CA LEU A 120 -4.46 0.21 4.46
C LEU A 120 -4.97 -0.67 5.61
N ALA A 121 -6.21 -1.15 5.55
CA ALA A 121 -6.75 -2.06 6.57
C ALA A 121 -6.05 -3.42 6.55
N GLU A 122 -5.87 -4.00 5.35
CA GLU A 122 -5.15 -5.26 5.15
C GLU A 122 -3.70 -5.18 5.64
N ALA A 123 -3.02 -4.05 5.41
CA ALA A 123 -1.65 -3.82 5.89
C ALA A 123 -1.57 -3.33 7.36
N GLY A 124 -2.70 -3.23 8.05
CA GLY A 124 -2.78 -2.89 9.47
C GLY A 124 -2.55 -1.40 9.78
N TYR A 125 -2.69 -0.50 8.81
CA TYR A 125 -2.59 0.95 9.04
C TYR A 125 -3.85 1.54 9.65
N VAL A 126 -5.00 0.90 9.39
CA VAL A 126 -6.28 1.16 10.04
C VAL A 126 -6.92 -0.15 10.49
N ASP A 127 -7.78 -0.11 11.51
CA ASP A 127 -8.42 -1.32 12.06
C ASP A 127 -9.35 -2.03 11.06
N THR A 128 -10.22 -1.27 10.39
CA THR A 128 -11.18 -1.75 9.40
C THR A 128 -11.44 -0.64 8.38
N PRO A 129 -11.87 -0.97 7.15
CA PRO A 129 -12.19 0.04 6.15
C PRO A 129 -13.34 0.99 6.55
N ARG A 130 -14.23 0.53 7.45
CA ARG A 130 -15.39 1.27 7.93
C ARG A 130 -15.06 2.19 9.10
N ARG A 131 -14.38 1.69 10.13
CA ARG A 131 -14.08 2.47 11.35
C ARG A 131 -12.88 3.39 11.15
N ARG A 132 -11.88 2.93 10.40
CA ARG A 132 -10.67 3.66 10.03
C ARG A 132 -9.86 4.16 11.23
N ASN A 133 -9.87 3.44 12.33
CA ASN A 133 -9.05 3.77 13.50
C ASN A 133 -7.58 3.57 13.14
N LEU A 134 -6.76 4.61 13.25
CA LEU A 134 -5.35 4.58 12.94
C LEU A 134 -4.61 3.64 13.89
N GLN A 135 -3.73 2.81 13.33
CA GLN A 135 -2.93 1.83 14.07
C GLN A 135 -1.44 2.13 13.87
N ALA A 136 -0.57 1.75 14.81
CA ALA A 136 0.86 1.78 14.59
C ALA A 136 1.29 0.53 13.81
N VAL A 137 2.17 0.69 12.82
CA VAL A 137 2.71 -0.43 12.02
C VAL A 137 4.22 -0.50 12.25
N TYR A 138 4.70 -1.71 12.53
CA TYR A 138 6.11 -2.03 12.60
C TYR A 138 6.43 -3.03 11.50
N LEU A 139 7.45 -2.74 10.70
CA LEU A 139 7.90 -3.63 9.65
C LEU A 139 8.63 -4.81 10.23
N LEU A 140 8.38 -5.99 9.67
CA LEU A 140 9.15 -7.19 10.00
C LEU A 140 10.58 -7.08 9.45
N PRO A 141 11.59 -7.67 10.12
CA PRO A 141 12.97 -7.68 9.64
C PRO A 141 13.10 -8.16 8.19
N GLU A 142 12.31 -9.15 7.80
CA GLU A 142 12.28 -9.74 6.46
C GLU A 142 11.79 -8.71 5.41
N THR A 143 10.75 -7.94 5.73
CA THR A 143 10.27 -6.84 4.89
C THR A 143 11.33 -5.74 4.77
N GLN A 144 11.99 -5.38 5.87
CA GLN A 144 13.07 -4.38 5.84
C GLN A 144 14.25 -4.84 4.99
N ALA A 145 14.63 -6.12 5.09
CA ALA A 145 15.69 -6.71 4.29
C ALA A 145 15.34 -6.72 2.79
N VAL A 146 14.08 -6.95 2.42
CA VAL A 146 13.61 -6.78 1.03
C VAL A 146 13.81 -5.34 0.58
N LEU A 147 13.34 -4.36 1.35
CA LEU A 147 13.48 -2.95 1.00
C LEU A 147 14.95 -2.54 0.81
N GLN A 148 15.85 -3.03 1.66
CA GLN A 148 17.29 -2.80 1.53
C GLN A 148 17.86 -3.40 0.24
N ARG A 149 17.52 -4.65 -0.11
CA ARG A 149 17.98 -5.29 -1.37
C ARG A 149 17.48 -4.56 -2.61
N LEU A 150 16.28 -3.99 -2.55
CA LEU A 150 15.70 -3.19 -3.63
C LEU A 150 16.27 -1.74 -3.68
N GLY A 151 17.10 -1.33 -2.72
CA GLY A 151 17.59 0.05 -2.60
C GLY A 151 16.49 1.05 -2.20
N GLN A 152 15.44 0.57 -1.54
CA GLN A 152 14.24 1.31 -1.13
C GLN A 152 14.15 1.46 0.40
N GLN A 153 15.29 1.50 1.09
CA GLN A 153 15.36 1.62 2.55
C GLN A 153 14.77 2.93 3.08
N ASP A 154 14.68 3.98 2.25
CA ASP A 154 14.00 5.24 2.58
C ASP A 154 12.50 5.04 2.87
N LEU A 155 11.90 3.98 2.33
CA LEU A 155 10.49 3.67 2.57
C LEU A 155 10.22 3.15 3.98
N ILE A 156 11.24 2.68 4.71
CA ILE A 156 11.06 2.13 6.06
C ILE A 156 10.46 3.18 7.00
N SER A 157 10.99 4.41 6.99
CA SER A 157 10.49 5.50 7.82
C SER A 157 9.06 5.88 7.47
N ILE A 158 8.72 5.88 6.18
CA ILE A 158 7.38 6.18 5.69
C ILE A 158 6.38 5.08 6.11
N LEU A 159 6.74 3.81 5.95
CA LEU A 159 5.89 2.68 6.32
C LEU A 159 5.65 2.61 7.83
N GLU A 160 6.65 2.91 8.65
CA GLU A 160 6.52 2.90 10.11
C GLU A 160 6.00 4.22 10.69
N GLY A 161 5.88 5.26 9.87
CA GLY A 161 5.51 6.62 10.33
C GLY A 161 6.56 7.26 11.24
N LYS A 162 7.81 6.82 11.16
CA LYS A 162 8.94 7.40 11.90
C LYS A 162 9.44 8.64 11.17
N LEU A 163 9.87 9.65 11.92
CA LEU A 163 10.59 10.78 11.34
C LEU A 163 11.84 10.25 10.62
N ASN A 164 12.09 10.71 9.38
CA ASN A 164 13.43 10.65 8.83
C ASN A 164 14.31 11.44 9.79
N ARG A 165 15.07 10.74 10.65
CA ARG A 165 16.15 11.38 11.37
C ARG A 165 17.09 11.87 10.26
N PRO A 166 17.34 13.19 10.11
CA PRO A 166 18.36 13.62 9.17
C PRO A 166 19.62 12.84 9.50
N GLY A 167 20.19 12.16 8.49
CA GLY A 167 21.43 11.42 8.65
C GLY A 167 22.42 12.34 9.32
N ASN A 168 23.01 11.89 10.43
CA ASN A 168 24.11 12.62 11.05
C ASN A 168 25.22 12.71 9.99
N PRO A 169 25.66 13.90 9.55
CA PRO A 169 26.81 14.00 8.69
C PRO A 169 28.04 13.78 9.58
N GLY A 170 28.42 12.52 9.77
CA GLY A 170 29.54 12.14 10.62
C GLY A 170 29.47 10.69 11.06
N ASP A 171 29.67 9.78 10.12
CA ASP A 171 30.39 8.50 10.27
C ASP A 171 31.24 8.30 9.00
#